data_AF-A0A0B4G3Q1-F1
#
_entry.id   AF-A0A0B4G3Q1-F1
#
_cell.length_a   1.000
_cell.length_b   1.000
_cell.length_c   1.000
_cell.angle_alpha   90.00
_cell.angle_beta   90.00
_cell.angle_gamma   90.00
#
_symmetry.space_group_name_H-M   'P 1'
#
loop_
_entity.id
_entity.type
_entity.pdbx_description
1 polymer ?
#
loop_
_entity_poly.entity_id
_entity_poly.type
_entity_poly.pdbx_seq_one_letter_code
_entity_poly.pdbx_strand_id
1 'polypeptide(L)'
;MCSISAISQIALAVVVLVLYRSLRYAASKEAETTATQGLKELAQHHETAAALLQLVDTDGAGSWPPRTTHGSDWPAALQPYHEIYLELLPLLSSADPSLDDAVSNEKRSRYRELMRKLFVARVNLAEVEGILAQAAAGNWGVCSRRAYNGFYSCIGVSRHAYRWAAIPIVKVAQDEKIIDFPAELDIPWGYLQKHFGLAADSGNNTSNVLLNYNENGQRAYKINHEISDLVTSTEEAFFRLFLDVEVMGAPIYTEMIRANIAYDQNDKEACLNYMNNIGDQLRNLLRVWYQSMTQVRVNKSVWLRYCQGFQGWGCGRMVDGEMVVYDGVSGSHTTFFMALDAFLGMDQYLSQENASRCIPHNQRELCASLRKHSFISRLQAEGDKDIVEASQKIVNHLKVWRSAHKTRVMPYLAQQAPERTMMTAGKSFMESGSDTAHLKILEDILIGRLKKTIALSSRLLGIYGDKN
;
A
#
# COMPACT_ATOMS: atom_id res chain seq x y z
N MET A 1 -11.60 27.04 -33.81
CA MET A 1 -10.83 25.97 -34.47
C MET A 1 -9.63 25.63 -33.59
N CYS A 2 -9.74 24.64 -32.70
CA CYS A 2 -8.56 24.12 -32.00
C CYS A 2 -7.70 23.40 -33.05
N SER A 3 -6.45 23.84 -33.17
CA SER A 3 -5.49 23.31 -34.15
C SER A 3 -5.37 21.80 -34.01
N ILE A 4 -5.60 21.09 -35.12
CA ILE A 4 -5.34 19.65 -35.29
C ILE A 4 -3.92 19.27 -34.84
N SER A 5 -2.96 20.21 -34.84
CA SER A 5 -1.58 19.95 -34.41
C SER A 5 -1.41 19.76 -32.90
N ALA A 6 -2.24 20.39 -32.06
CA ALA A 6 -2.15 20.26 -30.60
C ALA A 6 -2.64 18.87 -30.14
N ILE A 7 -3.70 18.36 -30.78
CA ILE A 7 -4.23 17.02 -30.52
C ILE A 7 -3.21 15.95 -30.92
N SER A 8 -2.56 16.09 -32.07
CA SER A 8 -1.50 15.18 -32.52
C SER A 8 -0.26 15.20 -31.63
N GLN A 9 0.13 16.36 -31.10
CA GLN A 9 1.26 16.47 -30.16
C GLN A 9 0.94 15.83 -28.79
N ILE A 10 -0.28 15.99 -28.28
CA ILE A 10 -0.72 15.33 -27.04
C ILE A 10 -0.78 13.81 -27.24
N ALA A 11 -1.34 13.34 -28.35
CA ALA A 11 -1.40 11.91 -28.67
C ALA A 11 0.00 11.30 -28.76
N LEU A 12 0.95 11.98 -29.43
CA LEU A 12 2.34 11.54 -29.51
C LEU A 12 3.02 11.51 -28.12
N ALA A 13 2.80 12.53 -27.28
CA ALA A 13 3.35 12.56 -25.93
C ALA A 13 2.81 11.42 -25.07
N VAL A 14 1.52 11.10 -25.18
CA VAL A 14 0.90 9.95 -24.49
C VAL A 14 1.48 8.64 -24.99
N VAL A 15 1.62 8.45 -26.31
CA VAL A 15 2.22 7.24 -26.91
C VAL A 15 3.67 7.06 -26.46
N VAL A 16 4.47 8.13 -26.46
CA VAL A 16 5.86 8.09 -25.97
C VAL A 16 5.89 7.75 -24.47
N LEU A 17 4.98 8.29 -23.66
CA LEU A 17 4.90 7.99 -22.23
C LEU A 17 4.50 6.52 -21.98
N VAL A 18 3.55 6.00 -22.74
CA VAL A 18 3.10 4.60 -22.68
C VAL A 18 4.20 3.64 -23.14
N LEU A 19 4.88 3.95 -24.24
CA LEU A 19 6.04 3.18 -24.73
C LEU A 19 7.19 3.23 -23.72
N TYR A 20 7.49 4.38 -23.16
CA TYR A 20 8.52 4.53 -22.12
C TYR A 20 8.18 3.71 -20.86
N ARG A 21 6.92 3.71 -20.45
CA ARG A 21 6.43 2.88 -19.32
C ARG A 21 6.54 1.39 -19.62
N SER A 22 6.17 0.98 -20.84
CA SER A 22 6.20 -0.41 -21.27
C SER A 22 7.63 -0.92 -21.42
N LEU A 23 8.52 -0.11 -21.99
CA LEU A 23 9.95 -0.43 -22.13
C LEU A 23 10.66 -0.48 -20.76
N ARG A 24 10.34 0.43 -19.83
CA ARG A 24 10.83 0.33 -18.45
C ARG A 24 10.36 -0.95 -17.76
N TYR A 25 9.11 -1.35 -17.99
CA TYR A 25 8.55 -2.56 -17.40
C TYR A 25 9.13 -3.84 -18.03
N ALA A 26 9.43 -3.83 -19.33
CA ALA A 26 10.13 -4.93 -19.99
C ALA A 26 11.58 -5.05 -19.51
N ALA A 27 12.31 -3.93 -19.42
CA ALA A 27 13.67 -3.91 -18.90
C ALA A 27 13.74 -4.32 -17.41
N SER A 28 12.69 -4.04 -16.62
CA SER A 28 12.63 -4.54 -15.25
C SER A 28 12.50 -6.06 -15.20
N LYS A 29 11.78 -6.72 -16.13
CA LYS A 29 11.65 -8.19 -16.16
C LYS A 29 12.99 -8.90 -16.35
N GLU A 30 13.89 -8.41 -17.20
CA GLU A 30 15.21 -9.02 -17.39
C GLU A 30 16.14 -8.82 -16.18
N ALA A 31 16.20 -7.61 -15.63
CA ALA A 31 17.01 -7.29 -14.45
C ALA A 31 16.56 -8.06 -13.19
N GLU A 32 15.27 -8.38 -13.11
CA GLU A 32 14.65 -9.13 -12.01
C GLU A 32 15.12 -10.59 -11.95
N THR A 33 15.40 -11.22 -13.09
CA THR A 33 15.91 -12.62 -13.14
C THR A 33 17.27 -12.75 -12.48
N THR A 34 18.20 -11.84 -12.80
CA THR A 34 19.56 -11.81 -12.22
C THR A 34 19.53 -11.41 -10.75
N ALA A 35 18.69 -10.43 -10.38
CA ALA A 35 18.53 -9.99 -9.00
C ALA A 35 17.98 -11.10 -8.10
N THR A 36 16.99 -11.87 -8.60
CA THR A 36 16.39 -12.98 -7.86
C THR A 36 17.38 -14.14 -7.68
N GLN A 37 18.22 -14.42 -8.67
CA GLN A 37 19.26 -15.44 -8.54
C GLN A 37 20.31 -15.06 -7.48
N GLY A 38 20.81 -13.82 -7.50
CA GLY A 38 21.73 -13.33 -6.48
C GLY A 38 21.10 -13.31 -5.07
N LEU A 39 19.79 -13.05 -4.96
CA LEU A 39 19.08 -13.14 -3.68
C LEU A 39 19.00 -14.58 -3.15
N LYS A 40 18.79 -15.57 -4.02
CA LYS A 40 18.76 -17.00 -3.62
C LYS A 40 20.09 -17.46 -3.03
N GLU A 41 21.21 -17.04 -3.62
CA GLU A 41 22.54 -17.34 -3.11
C GLU A 41 22.75 -16.70 -1.72
N LEU A 42 22.39 -15.42 -1.56
CA LEU A 42 22.47 -14.74 -0.26
C LEU A 42 21.57 -15.39 0.81
N ALA A 43 20.38 -15.86 0.43
CA ALA A 43 19.42 -16.49 1.32
C ALA A 43 19.91 -17.81 1.93
N GLN A 44 20.88 -18.49 1.29
CA GLN A 44 21.50 -19.70 1.86
C GLN A 44 22.37 -19.39 3.08
N HIS A 45 22.80 -18.14 3.23
CA HIS A 45 23.82 -17.75 4.21
C HIS A 45 23.39 -16.61 5.15
N HIS A 46 22.27 -15.93 4.87
CA HIS A 46 21.82 -14.81 5.69
C HIS A 46 20.29 -14.77 5.85
N GLU A 47 19.82 -14.72 7.10
CA GLU A 47 18.38 -14.78 7.42
C GLU A 47 17.58 -13.60 6.85
N THR A 48 18.15 -12.40 6.75
CA THR A 48 17.43 -11.26 6.13
C THR A 48 17.25 -11.46 4.62
N ALA A 49 18.21 -12.12 3.95
CA ALA A 49 18.05 -12.49 2.54
C ALA A 49 16.98 -13.58 2.38
N ALA A 50 16.94 -14.56 3.29
CA ALA A 50 15.88 -15.56 3.34
C ALA A 50 14.49 -14.94 3.58
N ALA A 51 14.37 -13.94 4.46
CA ALA A 51 13.12 -13.22 4.70
C ALA A 51 12.64 -12.45 3.47
N LEU A 52 13.54 -11.77 2.75
CA LEU A 52 13.18 -11.10 1.49
C LEU A 52 12.80 -12.12 0.39
N LEU A 53 13.54 -13.22 0.28
CA LEU A 53 13.22 -14.27 -0.68
C LEU A 53 11.86 -14.90 -0.39
N GLN A 54 11.54 -15.15 0.88
CA GLN A 54 10.23 -15.65 1.31
C GLN A 54 9.10 -14.68 0.92
N LEU A 55 9.29 -13.38 1.12
CA LEU A 55 8.35 -12.35 0.66
C LEU A 55 8.17 -12.38 -0.87
N VAL A 56 9.27 -12.46 -1.63
CA VAL A 56 9.28 -12.50 -3.11
C VAL A 56 8.58 -13.75 -3.63
N ASP A 57 8.90 -14.93 -3.10
CA ASP A 57 8.37 -16.20 -3.60
C ASP A 57 6.91 -16.41 -3.19
N THR A 58 6.54 -16.00 -1.98
CA THR A 58 5.19 -16.27 -1.42
C THR A 58 4.20 -15.18 -1.80
N ASP A 59 4.42 -13.95 -1.33
CA ASP A 59 3.50 -12.82 -1.52
C ASP A 59 3.76 -12.17 -2.89
N GLY A 60 4.99 -12.24 -3.36
CA GLY A 60 5.45 -11.67 -4.62
C GLY A 60 5.11 -12.48 -5.86
N ALA A 61 4.77 -13.76 -5.69
CA ALA A 61 4.64 -14.73 -6.78
C ALA A 61 5.89 -14.78 -7.69
N GLY A 62 7.07 -14.77 -7.07
CA GLY A 62 8.38 -14.83 -7.72
C GLY A 62 9.01 -13.48 -8.05
N SER A 63 8.41 -12.37 -7.60
CA SER A 63 8.90 -11.02 -7.86
C SER A 63 8.58 -10.02 -6.76
N TRP A 64 9.36 -8.95 -6.64
CA TRP A 64 8.94 -7.75 -5.92
C TRP A 64 9.14 -6.48 -6.77
N PRO A 65 8.12 -5.63 -6.98
CA PRO A 65 6.73 -5.73 -6.48
C PRO A 65 6.00 -7.01 -6.91
N PRO A 66 4.91 -7.40 -6.23
CA PRO A 66 4.23 -8.66 -6.46
C PRO A 66 3.61 -8.74 -7.85
N ARG A 67 3.73 -9.90 -8.49
CA ARG A 67 3.01 -10.25 -9.71
C ARG A 67 1.59 -10.68 -9.39
N THR A 68 0.67 -10.22 -10.21
CA THR A 68 -0.74 -10.60 -10.13
C THR A 68 -1.29 -10.89 -11.53
N THR A 69 -2.42 -11.57 -11.57
CA THR A 69 -3.31 -11.65 -12.73
C THR A 69 -4.72 -11.33 -12.28
N HIS A 70 -5.63 -10.98 -13.19
CA HIS A 70 -7.00 -10.60 -12.85
C HIS A 70 -8.01 -11.22 -13.82
N GLY A 71 -9.21 -11.54 -13.35
CA GLY A 71 -10.31 -11.97 -14.21
C GLY A 71 -10.01 -13.28 -14.94
N SER A 72 -9.88 -13.21 -16.26
CA SER A 72 -9.82 -14.37 -17.18
C SER A 72 -8.70 -15.37 -16.89
N ASP A 73 -7.64 -14.95 -16.23
CA ASP A 73 -6.48 -15.81 -15.89
C ASP A 73 -6.67 -16.60 -14.59
N TRP A 74 -7.84 -16.49 -13.96
CA TRP A 74 -8.16 -17.18 -12.72
C TRP A 74 -8.86 -18.52 -12.98
N PRO A 75 -8.84 -19.43 -11.99
CA PRO A 75 -9.77 -20.56 -11.99
C PRO A 75 -11.21 -20.11 -12.21
N ALA A 76 -11.96 -20.84 -13.03
CA ALA A 76 -13.30 -20.46 -13.48
C ALA A 76 -14.23 -20.04 -12.33
N ALA A 77 -14.21 -20.76 -11.21
CA ALA A 77 -15.03 -20.46 -10.03
C ALA A 77 -14.73 -19.10 -9.38
N LEU A 78 -13.53 -18.53 -9.57
CA LEU A 78 -13.15 -17.23 -9.02
C LEU A 78 -13.46 -16.07 -9.98
N GLN A 79 -13.58 -16.33 -11.28
CA GLN A 79 -13.79 -15.29 -12.31
C GLN A 79 -15.02 -14.41 -12.06
N PRO A 80 -16.19 -14.93 -11.61
CA PRO A 80 -17.38 -14.12 -11.37
C PRO A 80 -17.16 -12.95 -10.41
N TYR A 81 -16.24 -13.05 -9.45
CA TYR A 81 -15.93 -11.95 -8.54
C TYR A 81 -15.40 -10.71 -9.27
N HIS A 82 -14.50 -10.92 -10.23
CA HIS A 82 -13.94 -9.85 -11.04
C HIS A 82 -15.03 -9.21 -11.92
N GLU A 83 -15.84 -10.04 -12.59
CA GLU A 83 -16.92 -9.60 -13.46
C GLU A 83 -17.97 -8.79 -12.70
N ILE A 84 -18.41 -9.28 -11.54
CA ILE A 84 -19.40 -8.61 -10.68
C ILE A 84 -18.89 -7.24 -10.24
N TYR A 85 -17.62 -7.15 -9.84
CA TYR A 85 -17.04 -5.86 -9.45
C TYR A 85 -17.10 -4.87 -10.63
N LEU A 86 -16.68 -5.28 -11.82
CA LEU A 86 -16.69 -4.42 -13.01
C LEU A 86 -18.10 -4.05 -13.46
N GLU A 87 -19.06 -4.97 -13.35
CA GLU A 87 -20.47 -4.73 -13.69
C GLU A 87 -21.11 -3.69 -12.76
N LEU A 88 -20.75 -3.70 -11.47
CA LEU A 88 -21.30 -2.77 -10.49
C LEU A 88 -20.52 -1.46 -10.37
N LEU A 89 -19.30 -1.39 -10.89
CA LEU A 89 -18.44 -0.21 -10.81
C LEU A 89 -19.14 1.09 -11.27
N PRO A 90 -19.90 1.13 -12.39
CA PRO A 90 -20.62 2.34 -12.82
C PRO A 90 -21.64 2.86 -11.80
N LEU A 91 -22.13 2.00 -10.89
CA LEU A 91 -23.13 2.37 -9.88
C LEU A 91 -22.51 2.94 -8.61
N LEU A 92 -21.20 2.72 -8.41
CA LEU A 92 -20.51 3.04 -7.17
C LEU A 92 -20.26 4.55 -7.06
N SER A 93 -19.68 5.17 -8.08
CA SER A 93 -19.33 6.60 -8.07
C SER A 93 -20.46 7.53 -8.54
N SER A 94 -20.55 8.73 -7.99
CA SER A 94 -21.47 9.81 -8.38
C SER A 94 -20.72 11.13 -8.51
N ALA A 95 -20.97 11.89 -9.58
CA ALA A 95 -20.42 13.25 -9.72
C ALA A 95 -21.07 14.23 -8.72
N ASP A 96 -22.36 14.01 -8.46
CA ASP A 96 -23.18 14.81 -7.56
C ASP A 96 -23.67 13.92 -6.41
N PRO A 97 -22.93 13.79 -5.30
CA PRO A 97 -23.40 13.06 -4.13
C PRO A 97 -24.55 13.81 -3.46
N SER A 98 -25.60 13.07 -3.08
CA SER A 98 -26.69 13.61 -2.26
C SER A 98 -26.19 13.90 -0.84
N LEU A 99 -26.68 15.00 -0.26
CA LEU A 99 -26.55 15.28 1.18
C LEU A 99 -27.76 14.80 1.98
N ASP A 100 -28.75 14.20 1.30
CA ASP A 100 -29.91 13.57 1.91
C ASP A 100 -29.57 12.12 2.29
N ASP A 101 -29.64 11.86 3.59
CA ASP A 101 -29.36 10.56 4.21
C ASP A 101 -30.32 9.46 3.70
N ALA A 102 -31.58 9.78 3.40
CA ALA A 102 -32.57 8.83 2.91
C ALA A 102 -32.25 8.38 1.47
N VAL A 103 -31.95 9.33 0.59
CA VAL A 103 -31.52 9.06 -0.80
C VAL A 103 -30.22 8.25 -0.81
N SER A 104 -29.28 8.62 0.06
CA SER A 104 -28.01 7.92 0.21
C SER A 104 -28.19 6.47 0.68
N ASN A 105 -29.08 6.23 1.65
CA ASN A 105 -29.39 4.89 2.12
C ASN A 105 -30.09 4.02 1.07
N GLU A 106 -31.02 4.59 0.29
CA GLU A 106 -31.66 3.87 -0.81
C GLU A 106 -30.63 3.42 -1.85
N LYS A 107 -29.75 4.34 -2.31
CA LYS A 107 -28.70 4.02 -3.28
C LYS A 107 -27.77 2.92 -2.77
N ARG A 108 -27.32 3.02 -1.52
CA ARG A 108 -26.43 2.03 -0.89
C ARG A 108 -27.09 0.67 -0.77
N SER A 109 -28.35 0.64 -0.35
CA SER A 109 -29.12 -0.59 -0.20
C SER A 109 -29.28 -1.28 -1.55
N ARG A 110 -29.64 -0.52 -2.59
CA ARG A 110 -29.74 -1.03 -3.97
C ARG A 110 -28.42 -1.61 -4.47
N TYR A 111 -27.30 -0.93 -4.25
CA TYR A 111 -25.99 -1.44 -4.66
C TYR A 111 -25.67 -2.78 -3.99
N ARG A 112 -25.86 -2.86 -2.66
CA ARG A 112 -25.61 -4.09 -1.89
C ARG A 112 -26.53 -5.23 -2.29
N GLU A 113 -27.81 -4.95 -2.51
CA GLU A 113 -28.80 -5.93 -2.97
C GLU A 113 -28.42 -6.52 -4.32
N LEU A 114 -28.04 -5.66 -5.29
CA LEU A 114 -27.55 -6.11 -6.59
C LEU A 114 -26.29 -6.96 -6.45
N MET A 115 -25.33 -6.54 -5.63
CA MET A 115 -24.11 -7.30 -5.39
C MET A 115 -24.40 -8.68 -4.79
N ARG A 116 -25.25 -8.77 -3.76
CA ARG A 116 -25.70 -10.04 -3.18
C ARG A 116 -26.39 -10.93 -4.21
N LYS A 117 -27.32 -10.37 -4.98
CA LYS A 117 -28.06 -11.11 -6.02
C LYS A 117 -27.11 -11.69 -7.07
N LEU A 118 -26.13 -10.90 -7.51
CA LEU A 118 -25.13 -11.33 -8.47
C LEU A 118 -24.22 -12.43 -7.91
N PHE A 119 -23.78 -12.29 -6.65
CA PHE A 119 -22.98 -13.32 -5.99
C PHE A 119 -23.74 -14.64 -5.88
N VAL A 120 -24.95 -14.63 -5.32
CA VAL A 120 -25.78 -15.83 -5.19
C VAL A 120 -26.06 -16.49 -6.55
N ALA A 121 -26.25 -15.69 -7.60
CA ALA A 121 -26.56 -16.20 -8.93
C ALA A 121 -25.36 -16.79 -9.67
N ARG A 122 -24.14 -16.29 -9.44
CA ARG A 122 -22.97 -16.57 -10.29
C ARG A 122 -21.81 -17.27 -9.58
N VAL A 123 -21.73 -17.21 -8.25
CA VAL A 123 -20.62 -17.78 -7.48
C VAL A 123 -21.01 -19.15 -6.93
N ASN A 124 -20.28 -20.18 -7.33
CA ASN A 124 -20.31 -21.46 -6.64
C ASN A 124 -19.38 -21.40 -5.42
N LEU A 125 -19.92 -21.01 -4.27
CA LEU A 125 -19.15 -20.81 -3.04
C LEU A 125 -18.42 -22.08 -2.57
N ALA A 126 -19.00 -23.27 -2.79
CA ALA A 126 -18.36 -24.53 -2.41
C ALA A 126 -17.09 -24.81 -3.25
N GLU A 127 -17.13 -24.50 -4.54
CA GLU A 127 -15.94 -24.61 -5.41
C GLU A 127 -14.88 -23.57 -5.05
N VAL A 128 -15.29 -22.33 -4.75
CA VAL A 128 -14.39 -21.27 -4.27
C VAL A 128 -13.66 -21.73 -3.01
N GLU A 129 -14.40 -22.19 -2.00
CA GLU A 129 -13.82 -22.69 -0.76
C GLU A 129 -12.89 -23.89 -1.01
N GLY A 130 -13.29 -24.83 -1.88
CA GLY A 130 -12.47 -25.98 -2.26
C GLY A 130 -11.13 -25.58 -2.90
N ILE A 131 -11.11 -24.53 -3.73
CA ILE A 131 -9.87 -23.99 -4.32
C ILE A 131 -9.00 -23.34 -3.24
N LEU A 132 -9.58 -22.52 -2.38
CA LEU A 132 -8.83 -21.80 -1.33
C LEU A 132 -8.27 -22.77 -0.28
N ALA A 133 -9.02 -23.79 0.11
CA ALA A 133 -8.57 -24.84 1.02
C ALA A 133 -7.40 -25.64 0.44
N GLN A 134 -7.46 -26.00 -0.85
CA GLN A 134 -6.36 -26.69 -1.52
C GLN A 134 -5.11 -25.80 -1.65
N ALA A 135 -5.27 -24.52 -2.00
CA ALA A 135 -4.16 -23.57 -2.03
C ALA A 135 -3.54 -23.39 -0.63
N ALA A 136 -4.36 -23.30 0.42
CA ALA A 136 -3.91 -23.23 1.81
C ALA A 136 -3.15 -24.49 2.26
N ALA A 137 -3.51 -25.66 1.72
CA ALA A 137 -2.77 -26.92 1.92
C ALA A 137 -1.48 -27.03 1.08
N GLY A 138 -1.12 -25.98 0.31
CA GLY A 138 0.09 -25.93 -0.50
C GLY A 138 -0.08 -26.42 -1.94
N ASN A 139 -1.28 -26.82 -2.36
CA ASN A 139 -1.56 -27.20 -3.74
C ASN A 139 -1.78 -25.96 -4.63
N TRP A 140 -0.70 -25.34 -5.09
CA TRP A 140 -0.75 -24.17 -5.98
C TRP A 140 -1.10 -24.51 -7.44
N GLY A 141 -1.31 -25.79 -7.77
CA GLY A 141 -1.76 -26.21 -9.10
C GLY A 141 -3.21 -25.82 -9.39
N VAL A 142 -4.05 -25.72 -8.35
CA VAL A 142 -5.47 -25.33 -8.52
C VAL A 142 -5.67 -23.82 -8.67
N CYS A 143 -4.75 -23.02 -8.15
CA CYS A 143 -4.78 -21.57 -8.23
C CYS A 143 -3.34 -21.07 -8.13
N SER A 144 -2.83 -20.48 -9.20
CA SER A 144 -1.48 -19.92 -9.18
C SER A 144 -1.39 -18.80 -8.13
N ARG A 145 -0.21 -18.57 -7.56
CA ARG A 145 0.03 -17.45 -6.62
C ARG A 145 -0.35 -16.10 -7.21
N ARG A 146 -0.14 -15.91 -8.52
CA ARG A 146 -0.49 -14.70 -9.25
C ARG A 146 -2.01 -14.46 -9.27
N ALA A 147 -2.78 -15.51 -9.52
CA ALA A 147 -4.24 -15.48 -9.46
C ALA A 147 -4.73 -15.28 -8.03
N TYR A 148 -4.13 -15.98 -7.06
CA TYR A 148 -4.46 -15.84 -5.63
C TYR A 148 -4.26 -14.40 -5.13
N ASN A 149 -3.16 -13.76 -5.53
CA ASN A 149 -2.88 -12.36 -5.26
C ASN A 149 -3.90 -11.41 -5.89
N GLY A 150 -4.27 -11.63 -7.16
CA GLY A 150 -5.32 -10.84 -7.82
C GLY A 150 -6.67 -11.00 -7.14
N PHE A 151 -7.00 -12.22 -6.73
CA PHE A 151 -8.22 -12.54 -6.00
C PHE A 151 -8.22 -11.86 -4.62
N TYR A 152 -7.08 -11.83 -3.91
CA TYR A 152 -6.94 -11.07 -2.67
C TYR A 152 -7.27 -9.59 -2.86
N SER A 153 -6.75 -8.99 -3.94
CA SER A 153 -7.06 -7.60 -4.29
C SER A 153 -8.55 -7.40 -4.58
N CYS A 154 -9.14 -8.29 -5.37
CA CYS A 154 -10.56 -8.23 -5.74
C CYS A 154 -11.47 -8.30 -4.52
N ILE A 155 -11.24 -9.24 -3.61
CA ILE A 155 -12.03 -9.34 -2.37
C ILE A 155 -11.82 -8.10 -1.50
N GLY A 156 -10.58 -7.63 -1.32
CA GLY A 156 -10.30 -6.41 -0.55
C GLY A 156 -11.04 -5.18 -1.07
N VAL A 157 -10.97 -4.92 -2.38
CA VAL A 157 -11.67 -3.79 -3.00
C VAL A 157 -13.19 -4.00 -3.03
N SER A 158 -13.66 -5.23 -3.24
CA SER A 158 -15.10 -5.57 -3.21
C SER A 158 -15.71 -5.38 -1.82
N ARG A 159 -14.98 -5.71 -0.74
CA ARG A 159 -15.41 -5.44 0.64
C ARG A 159 -15.54 -3.94 0.89
N HIS A 160 -14.62 -3.12 0.40
CA HIS A 160 -14.75 -1.66 0.44
C HIS A 160 -15.94 -1.16 -0.39
N ALA A 161 -16.13 -1.67 -1.61
CA ALA A 161 -17.25 -1.30 -2.46
C ALA A 161 -18.60 -1.67 -1.83
N TYR A 162 -18.70 -2.85 -1.22
CA TYR A 162 -19.89 -3.31 -0.52
C TYR A 162 -20.18 -2.50 0.75
N ARG A 163 -19.14 -2.28 1.58
CA ARG A 163 -19.25 -1.48 2.79
C ARG A 163 -19.74 -0.07 2.46
N TRP A 164 -19.04 0.61 1.57
CA TRP A 164 -19.34 2.00 1.29
C TRP A 164 -20.58 2.15 0.43
N ALA A 165 -20.69 1.33 -0.62
CA ALA A 165 -21.80 1.27 -1.58
C ALA A 165 -22.11 2.62 -2.27
N ALA A 166 -21.20 3.59 -2.12
CA ALA A 166 -21.25 4.91 -2.71
C ALA A 166 -19.86 5.54 -2.69
N ILE A 167 -19.51 6.27 -3.74
CA ILE A 167 -18.39 7.20 -3.81
C ILE A 167 -18.93 8.54 -4.37
N PRO A 168 -18.63 9.69 -3.76
CA PRO A 168 -17.94 9.87 -2.48
C PRO A 168 -18.65 9.16 -1.31
N ILE A 169 -17.89 8.91 -0.23
CA ILE A 169 -18.43 8.31 0.99
C ILE A 169 -19.46 9.24 1.60
N VAL A 170 -20.54 8.68 2.13
CA VAL A 170 -21.64 9.43 2.75
C VAL A 170 -21.72 9.16 4.26
N LYS A 171 -22.23 10.14 5.02
CA LYS A 171 -22.36 10.08 6.49
C LYS A 171 -23.05 8.82 6.98
N VAL A 172 -24.21 8.47 6.43
CA VAL A 172 -24.95 7.25 6.80
C VAL A 172 -24.16 5.96 6.60
N ALA A 173 -23.15 5.95 5.73
CA ALA A 173 -22.26 4.81 5.58
C ALA A 173 -21.19 4.72 6.66
N GLN A 174 -20.81 5.86 7.25
CA GLN A 174 -19.85 5.93 8.35
C GLN A 174 -20.50 5.63 9.70
N ASP A 175 -21.80 5.87 9.83
CA ASP A 175 -22.57 5.56 11.03
C ASP A 175 -22.73 4.04 11.24
N GLU A 176 -22.64 3.25 10.18
CA GLU A 176 -22.66 1.79 10.22
C GLU A 176 -21.33 1.23 10.77
N LYS A 177 -21.36 0.74 12.02
CA LYS A 177 -20.16 0.26 12.74
C LYS A 177 -19.90 -1.23 12.61
N ILE A 178 -20.89 -2.03 12.19
CA ILE A 178 -20.77 -3.47 11.93
C ILE A 178 -21.37 -3.71 10.55
N ILE A 179 -20.64 -4.45 9.71
CA ILE A 179 -21.06 -4.72 8.33
C ILE A 179 -21.41 -6.20 8.22
N ASP A 180 -22.64 -6.47 7.76
CA ASP A 180 -23.07 -7.81 7.37
C ASP A 180 -22.64 -8.11 5.94
N PHE A 181 -21.46 -8.71 5.80
CA PHE A 181 -20.92 -9.15 4.51
C PHE A 181 -21.62 -10.43 4.05
N PRO A 182 -21.95 -10.56 2.75
CA PRO A 182 -22.40 -11.83 2.21
C PRO A 182 -21.30 -12.90 2.34
N ALA A 183 -21.69 -14.16 2.49
CA ALA A 183 -20.79 -15.29 2.69
C ALA A 183 -19.72 -15.38 1.59
N GLU A 184 -20.07 -15.00 0.37
CA GLU A 184 -19.20 -14.96 -0.79
C GLU A 184 -18.05 -13.95 -0.64
N LEU A 185 -18.19 -12.91 0.18
CA LEU A 185 -17.09 -11.99 0.53
C LEU A 185 -16.40 -12.37 1.84
N ASP A 186 -17.09 -13.03 2.76
CA ASP A 186 -16.56 -13.28 4.11
C ASP A 186 -15.74 -14.58 4.21
N ILE A 187 -16.23 -15.67 3.61
CA ILE A 187 -15.52 -16.96 3.63
C ILE A 187 -14.17 -16.85 2.92
N PRO A 188 -14.07 -16.33 1.67
CA PRO A 188 -12.77 -16.18 1.02
C PRO A 188 -11.82 -15.28 1.81
N TRP A 189 -12.34 -14.22 2.43
CA TRP A 189 -11.52 -13.30 3.20
C TRP A 189 -10.83 -13.98 4.38
N GLY A 190 -11.49 -14.92 5.06
CA GLY A 190 -10.87 -15.70 6.13
C GLY A 190 -9.67 -16.54 5.66
N TYR A 191 -9.73 -17.15 4.48
CA TYR A 191 -8.58 -17.87 3.90
C TYR A 191 -7.44 -16.91 3.54
N LEU A 192 -7.78 -15.76 2.97
CA LEU A 192 -6.82 -14.72 2.56
C LEU A 192 -6.10 -14.11 3.78
N GLN A 193 -6.84 -13.76 4.84
CA GLN A 193 -6.30 -13.27 6.12
C GLN A 193 -5.30 -14.27 6.73
N LYS A 194 -5.65 -15.56 6.75
CA LYS A 194 -4.77 -16.62 7.25
C LYS A 194 -3.50 -16.75 6.40
N HIS A 195 -3.64 -16.74 5.08
CA HIS A 195 -2.50 -16.87 4.16
C HIS A 195 -1.49 -15.73 4.32
N PHE A 196 -1.95 -14.48 4.35
CA PHE A 196 -1.09 -13.31 4.49
C PHE A 196 -0.75 -12.99 5.96
N GLY A 197 -1.29 -13.74 6.91
CA GLY A 197 -0.99 -13.62 8.34
C GLY A 197 -1.37 -12.27 8.93
N LEU A 198 -2.60 -11.81 8.70
CA LEU A 198 -3.13 -10.55 9.20
C LEU A 198 -4.62 -10.64 9.52
N ALA A 199 -5.14 -9.68 10.29
CA ALA A 199 -6.50 -9.76 10.86
C ALA A 199 -7.44 -8.61 10.47
N ALA A 200 -6.97 -7.59 9.73
CA ALA A 200 -7.79 -6.44 9.36
C ALA A 200 -8.91 -6.83 8.38
N ASP A 201 -10.12 -6.34 8.64
CA ASP A 201 -11.27 -6.54 7.74
C ASP A 201 -11.28 -5.59 6.54
N SER A 202 -10.52 -4.49 6.65
CA SER A 202 -10.31 -3.47 5.62
C SER A 202 -9.29 -3.86 4.56
N GLY A 203 -8.52 -4.93 4.79
CA GLY A 203 -7.32 -5.19 4.02
C GLY A 203 -6.22 -4.18 4.31
N ASN A 204 -5.36 -3.92 3.32
CA ASN A 204 -4.16 -3.11 3.50
C ASN A 204 -3.66 -2.54 2.16
N ASN A 205 -2.50 -1.87 2.19
CA ASN A 205 -1.92 -1.30 0.98
C ASN A 205 -1.55 -2.39 -0.04
N THR A 206 -1.09 -3.57 0.42
CA THR A 206 -0.80 -4.69 -0.45
C THR A 206 -2.05 -5.16 -1.20
N SER A 207 -3.14 -5.50 -0.51
CA SER A 207 -4.38 -5.96 -1.17
C SER A 207 -5.02 -4.90 -2.05
N ASN A 208 -5.26 -3.70 -1.51
CA ASN A 208 -6.15 -2.73 -2.17
C ASN A 208 -5.40 -1.86 -3.19
N VAL A 209 -4.07 -1.78 -3.10
CA VAL A 209 -3.25 -0.91 -3.96
C VAL A 209 -2.22 -1.71 -4.75
N LEU A 210 -1.30 -2.41 -4.09
CA LEU A 210 -0.13 -2.99 -4.77
C LEU A 210 -0.50 -4.17 -5.68
N LEU A 211 -1.39 -5.05 -5.22
CA LEU A 211 -1.89 -6.21 -5.97
C LEU A 211 -2.96 -5.83 -7.02
N ASN A 212 -3.36 -4.56 -7.07
CA ASN A 212 -4.36 -4.05 -7.98
C ASN A 212 -3.77 -3.67 -9.37
N TYR A 213 -2.51 -4.01 -9.66
CA TYR A 213 -1.86 -3.71 -10.93
C TYR A 213 -1.68 -4.98 -11.76
N ASN A 214 -2.21 -4.99 -12.99
CA ASN A 214 -2.01 -6.10 -13.92
C ASN A 214 -0.60 -6.11 -14.53
N GLU A 215 -0.32 -7.08 -15.40
CA GLU A 215 0.98 -7.21 -16.10
C GLU A 215 1.35 -5.98 -16.96
N ASN A 216 0.39 -5.16 -17.35
CA ASN A 216 0.65 -3.93 -18.11
C ASN A 216 0.89 -2.72 -17.20
N GLY A 217 0.93 -2.92 -15.87
CA GLY A 217 1.03 -1.87 -14.89
C GLY A 217 -0.20 -0.96 -14.83
N GLN A 218 -1.37 -1.47 -15.26
CA GLN A 218 -2.65 -0.76 -15.19
C GLN A 218 -3.46 -1.26 -14.01
N ARG A 219 -4.29 -0.40 -13.42
CA ARG A 219 -5.17 -0.81 -12.34
C ARG A 219 -6.33 -1.66 -12.84
N ALA A 220 -6.54 -2.81 -12.21
CA ALA A 220 -7.65 -3.72 -12.53
C ALA A 220 -8.97 -3.22 -11.93
N TYR A 221 -8.94 -2.78 -10.68
CA TYR A 221 -10.09 -2.31 -9.91
C TYR A 221 -9.97 -0.82 -9.64
N LYS A 222 -10.48 -0.02 -10.58
CA LYS A 222 -10.73 1.41 -10.36
C LYS A 222 -11.93 1.58 -9.44
N ILE A 223 -12.02 2.73 -8.78
CA ILE A 223 -13.14 3.04 -7.88
C ILE A 223 -14.02 4.15 -8.44
N ASN A 224 -13.51 4.99 -9.34
CA ASN A 224 -14.32 5.97 -10.07
C ASN A 224 -14.49 5.55 -11.54
N HIS A 225 -15.70 5.66 -12.05
CA HIS A 225 -16.04 5.36 -13.43
C HIS A 225 -16.74 6.56 -14.07
N GLU A 226 -16.16 7.06 -15.16
CA GLU A 226 -16.72 8.11 -16.03
C GLU A 226 -17.22 9.38 -15.30
N ILE A 227 -16.66 9.71 -14.13
CA ILE A 227 -17.04 10.91 -13.36
C ILE A 227 -16.51 12.19 -14.00
N SER A 228 -15.19 12.26 -14.19
CA SER A 228 -14.50 13.31 -14.94
C SER A 228 -13.04 12.92 -15.13
N ASP A 229 -12.41 13.45 -16.17
CA ASP A 229 -10.96 13.26 -16.42
C ASP A 229 -10.11 13.67 -15.23
N LEU A 230 -10.51 14.73 -14.50
CA LEU A 230 -9.81 15.20 -13.32
C LEU A 230 -9.82 14.17 -12.18
N VAL A 231 -10.97 13.54 -11.93
CA VAL A 231 -11.12 12.51 -10.89
C VAL A 231 -10.33 11.26 -11.27
N THR A 232 -10.51 10.75 -12.48
CA THR A 232 -9.85 9.52 -12.94
C THR A 232 -8.33 9.70 -13.03
N SER A 233 -7.83 10.84 -13.51
CA SER A 233 -6.39 11.12 -13.54
C SER A 233 -5.79 11.30 -12.15
N THR A 234 -6.52 11.93 -11.22
CA THR A 234 -6.11 12.06 -9.81
C THR A 234 -6.04 10.71 -9.13
N GLU A 235 -7.02 9.83 -9.35
CA GLU A 235 -7.07 8.48 -8.82
C GLU A 235 -5.86 7.66 -9.31
N GLU A 236 -5.64 7.61 -10.62
CA GLU A 236 -4.53 6.88 -11.22
C GLU A 236 -3.17 7.40 -10.73
N ALA A 237 -2.97 8.72 -10.69
CA ALA A 237 -1.73 9.31 -10.22
C ALA A 237 -1.46 9.03 -8.74
N PHE A 238 -2.51 9.07 -7.90
CA PHE A 238 -2.37 8.83 -6.47
C PHE A 238 -2.01 7.37 -6.16
N PHE A 239 -2.71 6.40 -6.74
CA PHE A 239 -2.40 4.98 -6.48
C PHE A 239 -1.07 4.56 -7.11
N ARG A 240 -0.73 5.10 -8.28
CA ARG A 240 0.53 4.76 -8.98
C ARG A 240 1.76 5.10 -8.16
N LEU A 241 1.68 6.14 -7.33
CA LEU A 241 2.74 6.51 -6.39
C LEU A 241 3.22 5.33 -5.53
N PHE A 242 2.30 4.51 -5.03
CA PHE A 242 2.64 3.38 -4.15
C PHE A 242 3.36 2.27 -4.91
N LEU A 243 2.90 1.96 -6.13
CA LEU A 243 3.60 1.01 -6.99
C LEU A 243 5.00 1.53 -7.35
N ASP A 244 5.12 2.79 -7.77
CA ASP A 244 6.42 3.35 -8.16
C ASP A 244 7.42 3.37 -6.99
N VAL A 245 6.95 3.58 -5.75
CA VAL A 245 7.78 3.45 -4.54
C VAL A 245 8.32 2.04 -4.37
N GLU A 246 7.49 1.00 -4.51
CA GLU A 246 7.94 -0.38 -4.36
C GLU A 246 8.82 -0.84 -5.54
N VAL A 247 8.53 -0.42 -6.78
CA VAL A 247 9.37 -0.69 -7.95
C VAL A 247 10.78 -0.11 -7.76
N MET A 248 10.87 1.16 -7.34
CA MET A 248 12.16 1.80 -7.10
C MET A 248 12.83 1.32 -5.81
N GLY A 249 12.04 0.83 -4.86
CA GLY A 249 12.51 0.31 -3.57
C GLY A 249 13.10 -1.09 -3.68
N ALA A 250 12.63 -1.91 -4.62
CA ALA A 250 13.08 -3.28 -4.83
C ALA A 250 14.62 -3.46 -4.84
N PRO A 251 15.41 -2.71 -5.65
CA PRO A 251 16.87 -2.83 -5.60
C PRO A 251 17.47 -2.35 -4.28
N ILE A 252 16.85 -1.38 -3.61
CA ILE A 252 17.34 -0.84 -2.33
C ILE A 252 17.23 -1.89 -1.21
N TYR A 253 16.21 -2.76 -1.22
CA TYR A 253 16.13 -3.86 -0.24
C TYR A 253 17.35 -4.78 -0.31
N THR A 254 17.79 -5.14 -1.51
CA THR A 254 18.99 -5.97 -1.71
C THR A 254 20.24 -5.25 -1.22
N GLU A 255 20.38 -3.95 -1.48
CA GLU A 255 21.51 -3.16 -1.00
C GLU A 255 21.51 -3.04 0.54
N MET A 256 20.36 -2.90 1.18
CA MET A 256 20.25 -2.91 2.66
C MET A 256 20.75 -4.24 3.24
N ILE A 257 20.37 -5.36 2.63
CA ILE A 257 20.78 -6.70 3.09
C ILE A 257 22.28 -6.90 2.89
N ARG A 258 22.81 -6.50 1.73
CA ARG A 258 24.25 -6.58 1.45
C ARG A 258 25.06 -5.69 2.37
N ALA A 259 24.56 -4.49 2.72
CA ALA A 259 25.20 -3.64 3.72
C ALA A 259 25.26 -4.31 5.09
N ASN A 260 24.18 -4.94 5.55
CA ASN A 260 24.17 -5.71 6.81
C ASN A 260 25.22 -6.84 6.77
N ILE A 261 25.20 -7.66 5.71
CA ILE A 261 26.15 -8.78 5.56
C ILE A 261 27.60 -8.30 5.55
N ALA A 262 27.91 -7.28 4.74
CA ALA A 262 29.26 -6.74 4.64
C ALA A 262 29.74 -6.18 5.98
N TYR A 263 28.87 -5.47 6.71
CA TYR A 263 29.21 -4.95 8.02
C TYR A 263 29.50 -6.06 9.04
N ASP A 264 28.66 -7.11 9.08
CA ASP A 264 28.85 -8.25 9.98
C ASP A 264 30.11 -9.05 9.67
N GLN A 265 30.54 -9.06 8.40
CA GLN A 265 31.80 -9.66 7.95
C GLN A 265 33.02 -8.73 8.14
N ASN A 266 32.81 -7.54 8.71
CA ASN A 266 33.82 -6.49 8.87
C ASN A 266 34.42 -5.99 7.53
N ASP A 267 33.70 -6.17 6.42
CA ASP A 267 34.01 -5.58 5.11
C ASP A 267 33.43 -4.17 5.03
N LYS A 268 34.15 -3.23 5.63
CA LYS A 268 33.73 -1.83 5.75
C LYS A 268 33.69 -1.12 4.39
N GLU A 269 34.56 -1.51 3.45
CA GLU A 269 34.59 -0.93 2.10
C GLU A 269 33.35 -1.32 1.30
N ALA A 270 33.01 -2.61 1.27
CA ALA A 270 31.78 -3.06 0.62
C ALA A 270 30.54 -2.46 1.29
N CYS A 271 30.50 -2.43 2.63
CA CYS A 271 29.41 -1.80 3.38
C CYS A 271 29.24 -0.33 2.98
N LEU A 272 30.33 0.45 2.92
CA LEU A 272 30.28 1.86 2.50
C LEU A 272 29.73 2.01 1.08
N ASN A 273 30.15 1.15 0.15
CA ASN A 273 29.66 1.16 -1.22
C ASN A 273 28.15 0.92 -1.28
N TYR A 274 27.64 -0.09 -0.56
CA TYR A 274 26.20 -0.35 -0.48
C TYR A 274 25.43 0.80 0.17
N MET A 275 25.98 1.41 1.23
CA MET A 275 25.36 2.57 1.88
C MET A 275 25.27 3.79 0.96
N ASN A 276 26.30 4.05 0.15
CA ASN A 276 26.29 5.11 -0.86
C ASN A 276 25.23 4.85 -1.94
N ASN A 277 25.14 3.62 -2.44
CA ASN A 277 24.13 3.20 -3.41
C ASN A 277 22.72 3.38 -2.87
N ILE A 278 22.46 3.01 -1.61
CA ILE A 278 21.17 3.24 -0.94
C ILE A 278 20.86 4.74 -0.93
N GLY A 279 21.81 5.58 -0.53
CA GLY A 279 21.63 7.04 -0.49
C GLY A 279 21.23 7.64 -1.84
N ASP A 280 21.91 7.24 -2.93
CA ASP A 280 21.64 7.76 -4.27
C ASP A 280 20.31 7.28 -4.84
N GLN A 281 20.00 5.99 -4.68
CA GLN A 281 18.72 5.42 -5.12
C GLN A 281 17.55 6.00 -4.32
N LEU A 282 17.69 6.13 -3.00
CA LEU A 282 16.67 6.72 -2.13
C LEU A 282 16.35 8.17 -2.54
N ARG A 283 17.37 8.97 -2.86
CA ARG A 283 17.14 10.35 -3.34
C ARG A 283 16.25 10.38 -4.58
N ASN A 284 16.43 9.45 -5.50
CA ASN A 284 15.63 9.36 -6.72
C ASN A 284 14.21 8.85 -6.42
N LEU A 285 14.06 7.85 -5.55
CA LEU A 285 12.76 7.33 -5.13
C LEU A 285 11.92 8.43 -4.46
N LEU A 286 12.48 9.14 -3.47
CA LEU A 286 11.75 10.21 -2.77
C LEU A 286 11.38 11.38 -3.70
N ARG A 287 12.11 11.56 -4.80
CA ARG A 287 11.79 12.55 -5.85
C ARG A 287 10.47 12.28 -6.55
N VAL A 288 10.13 11.00 -6.77
CA VAL A 288 8.87 10.61 -7.40
C VAL A 288 7.68 11.11 -6.59
N TRP A 289 7.77 11.02 -5.26
CA TRP A 289 6.73 11.56 -4.38
C TRP A 289 6.54 13.07 -4.57
N TYR A 290 7.63 13.83 -4.64
CA TYR A 290 7.57 15.28 -4.84
C TYR A 290 6.96 15.68 -6.18
N GLN A 291 7.26 14.93 -7.23
CA GLN A 291 6.77 15.15 -8.59
C GLN A 291 5.33 14.68 -8.77
N SER A 292 4.87 13.71 -7.95
CA SER A 292 3.54 13.14 -8.06
C SER A 292 2.52 13.88 -7.19
N MET A 293 2.87 14.25 -5.95
CA MET A 293 1.97 15.00 -5.05
C MET A 293 1.93 16.51 -5.37
N THR A 294 1.48 16.83 -6.58
CA THR A 294 1.28 18.19 -7.09
C THR A 294 -0.17 18.39 -7.50
N GLN A 295 -0.65 19.64 -7.49
CA GLN A 295 -2.05 19.96 -7.82
C GLN A 295 -2.47 19.51 -9.24
N VAL A 296 -1.51 19.44 -10.17
CA VAL A 296 -1.75 19.00 -11.55
C VAL A 296 -1.93 17.49 -11.65
N ARG A 297 -1.29 16.71 -10.78
CA ARG A 297 -1.31 15.23 -10.86
C ARG A 297 -2.25 14.60 -9.85
N VAL A 298 -2.19 15.04 -8.59
CA VAL A 298 -3.11 14.62 -7.54
C VAL A 298 -3.85 15.87 -7.10
N ASN A 299 -5.04 16.10 -7.64
CA ASN A 299 -5.76 17.33 -7.38
C ASN A 299 -6.46 17.28 -6.01
N LYS A 300 -6.11 18.24 -5.14
CA LYS A 300 -6.67 18.35 -3.78
C LYS A 300 -8.19 18.41 -3.77
N SER A 301 -8.83 19.13 -4.70
CA SER A 301 -10.27 19.39 -4.64
C SER A 301 -11.14 18.14 -4.84
N VAL A 302 -10.58 17.08 -5.44
CA VAL A 302 -11.29 15.83 -5.70
C VAL A 302 -10.72 14.64 -4.92
N TRP A 303 -9.44 14.67 -4.55
CA TRP A 303 -8.75 13.54 -3.92
C TRP A 303 -9.43 13.05 -2.64
N LEU A 304 -9.85 13.97 -1.76
CA LEU A 304 -10.43 13.57 -0.47
C LEU A 304 -11.73 12.76 -0.66
N ARG A 305 -12.58 13.25 -1.56
CA ARG A 305 -13.92 12.74 -1.85
C ARG A 305 -13.88 11.44 -2.64
N TYR A 306 -13.05 11.41 -3.70
CA TYR A 306 -13.07 10.35 -4.71
C TYR A 306 -11.93 9.33 -4.59
N CYS A 307 -10.92 9.57 -3.75
CA CYS A 307 -9.79 8.65 -3.58
C CYS A 307 -9.62 8.23 -2.11
N GLN A 308 -9.36 9.20 -1.23
CA GLN A 308 -9.03 8.93 0.16
C GLN A 308 -10.20 8.30 0.92
N GLY A 309 -11.41 8.86 0.77
CA GLY A 309 -12.59 8.41 1.51
C GLY A 309 -12.87 6.92 1.36
N PHE A 310 -12.76 6.40 0.14
CA PHE A 310 -12.96 4.98 -0.14
C PHE A 310 -11.98 4.07 0.61
N GLN A 311 -10.76 4.54 0.87
CA GLN A 311 -9.75 3.78 1.62
C GLN A 311 -10.00 3.82 3.14
N GLY A 312 -10.95 4.62 3.62
CA GLY A 312 -11.40 4.57 5.01
C GLY A 312 -11.97 3.21 5.39
N TRP A 313 -11.97 2.93 6.69
CA TRP A 313 -12.74 1.83 7.27
C TRP A 313 -13.47 2.35 8.52
N GLY A 314 -13.06 2.06 9.75
CA GLY A 314 -13.77 2.56 10.93
C GLY A 314 -15.08 1.83 11.22
N CYS A 315 -15.16 0.56 10.80
CA CYS A 315 -16.11 -0.41 11.32
C CYS A 315 -15.31 -1.55 11.97
N GLY A 316 -16.01 -2.42 12.69
CA GLY A 316 -15.40 -3.50 13.44
C GLY A 316 -16.30 -4.71 13.53
N ARG A 317 -15.89 -5.64 14.38
CA ARG A 317 -16.64 -6.84 14.74
C ARG A 317 -16.60 -7.05 16.25
N MET A 318 -17.63 -7.70 16.76
CA MET A 318 -17.64 -8.14 18.15
C MET A 318 -16.73 -9.36 18.30
N VAL A 319 -15.73 -9.27 19.17
CA VAL A 319 -14.84 -10.38 19.54
C VAL A 319 -14.91 -10.50 21.06
N ASP A 320 -15.36 -11.65 21.56
CA ASP A 320 -15.48 -11.93 23.00
C ASP A 320 -16.24 -10.85 23.79
N GLY A 321 -17.27 -10.24 23.16
CA GLY A 321 -18.08 -9.18 23.77
C GLY A 321 -17.52 -7.77 23.65
N GLU A 322 -16.34 -7.59 23.05
CA GLU A 322 -15.71 -6.30 22.80
C GLU A 322 -15.73 -5.91 21.33
N MET A 323 -15.93 -4.61 21.06
CA MET A 323 -15.92 -4.08 19.70
C MET A 323 -14.49 -3.85 19.22
N VAL A 324 -14.00 -4.71 18.32
CA VAL A 324 -12.68 -4.56 17.70
C VAL A 324 -12.83 -3.75 16.41
N VAL A 325 -12.34 -2.52 16.42
CA VAL A 325 -12.40 -1.61 15.27
C VAL A 325 -11.12 -1.69 14.44
N TYR A 326 -11.28 -1.72 13.11
CA TYR A 326 -10.16 -1.73 12.18
C TYR A 326 -10.01 -0.38 11.47
N ASP A 327 -8.76 0.07 11.35
CA ASP A 327 -8.38 1.20 10.50
C ASP A 327 -8.47 0.84 9.02
N GLY A 328 -8.52 1.86 8.17
CA GLY A 328 -8.54 1.70 6.73
C GLY A 328 -7.17 1.45 6.10
N VAL A 329 -7.11 1.60 4.78
CA VAL A 329 -5.91 1.36 3.99
C VAL A 329 -5.03 2.61 3.99
N SER A 330 -3.93 2.56 4.75
CA SER A 330 -3.05 3.69 4.97
C SER A 330 -1.76 3.63 4.14
N GLY A 331 -1.23 4.79 3.78
CA GLY A 331 0.13 4.89 3.25
C GLY A 331 1.21 4.47 4.25
N SER A 332 0.89 4.46 5.55
CA SER A 332 1.78 3.90 6.58
C SER A 332 1.99 2.38 6.46
N HIS A 333 1.16 1.68 5.68
CA HIS A 333 1.31 0.25 5.41
C HIS A 333 2.31 -0.06 4.29
N THR A 334 2.94 0.96 3.69
CA THR A 334 3.90 0.80 2.59
C THR A 334 5.18 0.11 3.08
N THR A 335 5.49 -1.06 2.53
CA THR A 335 6.62 -1.92 2.94
C THR A 335 7.94 -1.15 2.93
N PHE A 336 8.21 -0.38 1.88
CA PHE A 336 9.48 0.31 1.70
C PHE A 336 9.86 1.21 2.88
N PHE A 337 8.92 2.05 3.34
CA PHE A 337 9.22 2.96 4.44
C PHE A 337 9.39 2.23 5.77
N MET A 338 8.69 1.12 6.00
CA MET A 338 8.86 0.29 7.19
C MET A 338 10.20 -0.45 7.20
N ALA A 339 10.62 -0.98 6.06
CA ALA A 339 11.89 -1.67 5.88
C ALA A 339 13.08 -0.71 6.00
N LEU A 340 13.00 0.49 5.39
CA LEU A 340 14.02 1.53 5.53
C LEU A 340 14.18 1.95 6.99
N ASP A 341 13.06 2.12 7.70
CA ASP A 341 13.09 2.43 9.13
C ASP A 341 13.72 1.31 9.97
N ALA A 342 13.38 0.05 9.66
CA ALA A 342 13.98 -1.11 10.29
C ALA A 342 15.49 -1.17 10.07
N PHE A 343 15.94 -1.03 8.82
CA PHE A 343 17.35 -1.00 8.45
C PHE A 343 18.12 0.09 9.20
N LEU A 344 17.51 1.26 9.39
CA LEU A 344 18.08 2.37 10.17
C LEU A 344 18.03 2.16 11.70
N GLY A 345 17.58 1.01 12.17
CA GLY A 345 17.51 0.67 13.60
C GLY A 345 16.43 1.47 14.33
N MET A 346 15.42 1.99 13.61
CA MET A 346 14.33 2.73 14.20
C MET A 346 13.21 1.79 14.67
N ASP A 347 12.53 2.18 15.75
CA ASP A 347 11.31 1.50 16.20
C ASP A 347 10.25 1.47 15.10
N GLN A 348 9.31 0.54 15.23
CA GLN A 348 8.14 0.45 14.37
C GLN A 348 7.33 1.77 14.40
N TYR A 349 6.75 2.11 13.25
CA TYR A 349 5.84 3.27 13.12
C TYR A 349 4.46 2.95 13.69
N LEU A 350 3.93 1.77 13.38
CA LEU A 350 2.67 1.25 13.92
C LEU A 350 2.92 0.59 15.28
N SER A 351 1.91 0.56 16.13
CA SER A 351 1.91 -0.32 17.30
C SER A 351 1.97 -1.78 16.85
N GLN A 352 2.44 -2.68 17.72
CA GLN A 352 2.51 -4.11 17.42
C GLN A 352 1.14 -4.68 17.05
N GLU A 353 0.09 -4.26 17.76
CA GLU A 353 -1.31 -4.61 17.47
C GLU A 353 -1.72 -4.19 16.06
N ASN A 354 -1.54 -2.91 15.69
CA ASN A 354 -1.91 -2.41 14.35
C ASN A 354 -1.05 -3.02 13.25
N ALA A 355 0.25 -3.24 13.50
CA ALA A 355 1.11 -3.95 12.57
C ALA A 355 0.60 -5.38 12.34
N SER A 356 0.18 -6.09 13.39
CA SER A 356 -0.36 -7.44 13.27
C SER A 356 -1.71 -7.52 12.56
N ARG A 357 -2.52 -6.46 12.66
CA ARG A 357 -3.79 -6.36 11.97
C ARG A 357 -3.61 -6.05 10.49
N CYS A 358 -2.74 -5.11 10.15
CA CYS A 358 -2.75 -4.50 8.82
C CYS A 358 -1.56 -4.88 7.93
N ILE A 359 -0.45 -5.40 8.47
CA ILE A 359 0.76 -5.67 7.68
C ILE A 359 0.95 -7.18 7.48
N PRO A 360 1.06 -7.65 6.22
CA PRO A 360 1.34 -9.06 5.93
C PRO A 360 2.56 -9.59 6.70
N HIS A 361 2.47 -10.86 7.11
CA HIS A 361 3.47 -11.50 7.96
C HIS A 361 4.88 -11.43 7.35
N ASN A 362 5.04 -11.81 6.07
CA ASN A 362 6.36 -11.82 5.42
C ASN A 362 6.99 -10.42 5.34
N GLN A 363 6.18 -9.35 5.23
CA GLN A 363 6.68 -7.98 5.30
C GLN A 363 7.13 -7.60 6.71
N ARG A 364 6.42 -8.08 7.74
CA ARG A 364 6.82 -7.90 9.14
C ARG A 364 8.10 -8.63 9.46
N GLU A 365 8.27 -9.87 8.99
CA GLU A 365 9.49 -10.67 9.17
C GLU A 365 10.71 -10.02 8.52
N LEU A 366 10.56 -9.52 7.28
CA LEU A 366 11.62 -8.74 6.63
C LEU A 366 12.02 -7.52 7.47
N CYS A 367 11.03 -6.75 7.94
CA CYS A 367 11.28 -5.58 8.78
C CYS A 367 11.84 -5.94 10.17
N ALA A 368 11.54 -7.12 10.71
CA ALA A 368 12.12 -7.60 11.96
C ALA A 368 13.59 -7.96 11.77
N SER A 369 13.90 -8.72 10.72
CA SER A 369 15.26 -9.16 10.39
C SER A 369 16.18 -7.98 10.04
N LEU A 370 15.71 -7.01 9.24
CA LEU A 370 16.47 -5.79 8.93
C LEU A 370 16.85 -5.00 10.18
N ARG A 371 15.96 -4.94 11.17
CA ARG A 371 16.20 -4.22 12.43
C ARG A 371 17.17 -4.96 13.34
N LYS A 372 17.04 -6.29 13.42
CA LYS A 372 17.94 -7.16 14.19
C LYS A 372 19.40 -6.95 13.77
N HIS A 373 19.62 -6.81 12.47
CA HIS A 373 20.94 -6.63 11.86
C HIS A 373 21.33 -5.16 11.64
N SER A 374 20.56 -4.21 12.16
CA SER A 374 20.92 -2.80 12.02
C SER A 374 22.19 -2.49 12.81
N PHE A 375 23.21 -2.00 12.13
CA PHE A 375 24.48 -1.61 12.72
C PHE A 375 24.59 -0.10 13.02
N ILE A 376 23.58 0.69 12.61
CA ILE A 376 23.63 2.16 12.61
C ILE A 376 23.91 2.76 13.99
N SER A 377 23.43 2.14 15.07
CA SER A 377 23.68 2.61 16.44
C SER A 377 25.12 2.43 16.90
N ARG A 378 25.89 1.52 16.29
CA ARG A 378 27.26 1.17 16.71
C ARG A 378 28.33 2.00 16.00
N LEU A 379 28.00 2.54 14.82
CA LEU A 379 28.95 3.22 13.93
C LEU A 379 29.81 4.30 14.60
N GLN A 380 29.21 5.14 15.45
CA GLN A 380 29.93 6.21 16.15
C GLN A 380 30.93 5.65 17.17
N ALA A 381 30.51 4.67 17.97
CA ALA A 381 31.37 4.04 18.98
C ALA A 381 32.51 3.23 18.35
N GLU A 382 32.26 2.60 17.19
CA GLU A 382 33.26 1.83 16.44
C GLU A 382 34.19 2.71 15.58
N GLY A 383 33.95 4.03 15.49
CA GLY A 383 34.80 4.96 14.75
C GLY A 383 34.67 4.88 13.21
N ASP A 384 33.58 4.29 12.70
CA ASP A 384 33.30 4.06 11.28
C ASP A 384 32.85 5.34 10.54
N LYS A 385 33.71 6.37 10.52
CA LYS A 385 33.35 7.74 10.07
C LYS A 385 32.71 7.80 8.68
N ASP A 386 33.26 7.10 7.70
CA ASP A 386 32.75 7.16 6.32
C ASP A 386 31.34 6.54 6.22
N ILE A 387 31.10 5.45 6.96
CA ILE A 387 29.78 4.80 7.01
C ILE A 387 28.79 5.66 7.81
N VAL A 388 29.24 6.38 8.84
CA VAL A 388 28.44 7.41 9.51
C VAL A 388 27.99 8.48 8.52
N GLU A 389 28.89 9.00 7.68
CA GLU A 389 28.56 10.04 6.69
C GLU A 389 27.54 9.53 5.66
N ALA A 390 27.72 8.32 5.15
CA ALA A 390 26.77 7.68 4.23
C ALA A 390 25.39 7.45 4.90
N SER A 391 25.38 6.99 6.16
CA SER A 391 24.16 6.85 6.97
C SER A 391 23.45 8.19 7.16
N GLN A 392 24.23 9.24 7.44
CA GLN A 392 23.73 10.59 7.63
C GLN A 392 23.09 11.15 6.35
N LYS A 393 23.62 10.81 5.17
CA LYS A 393 23.01 11.14 3.87
C LYS A 393 21.62 10.51 3.73
N ILE A 394 21.49 9.22 4.03
CA ILE A 394 20.20 8.49 4.00
C ILE A 394 19.19 9.13 4.97
N VAL A 395 19.60 9.34 6.22
CA VAL A 395 18.75 9.93 7.26
C VAL A 395 18.33 11.35 6.89
N ASN A 396 19.20 12.14 6.26
CA ASN A 396 18.87 13.48 5.78
C ASN A 396 17.83 13.46 4.66
N HIS A 397 17.93 12.55 3.69
CA HIS A 397 16.91 12.37 2.67
C HIS A 397 15.53 12.03 3.29
N LEU A 398 15.51 11.11 4.26
CA LEU A 398 14.28 10.74 4.97
C LEU A 398 13.71 11.88 5.81
N LYS A 399 14.56 12.66 6.48
CA LYS A 399 14.18 13.86 7.26
C LYS A 399 13.48 14.89 6.38
N VAL A 400 14.06 15.21 5.22
CA VAL A 400 13.48 16.17 4.26
C VAL A 400 12.14 15.66 3.74
N TRP A 401 12.07 14.38 3.39
CA TRP A 401 10.82 13.77 2.93
C TRP A 401 9.72 13.77 4.00
N ARG A 402 10.01 13.38 5.25
CA ARG A 402 9.04 13.39 6.35
C ARG A 402 8.52 14.78 6.65
N SER A 403 9.41 15.78 6.66
CA SER A 403 9.04 17.19 6.84
C SER A 403 8.09 17.66 5.74
N ALA A 404 8.42 17.37 4.48
CA ALA A 404 7.56 17.76 3.37
C ALA A 404 6.26 16.95 3.31
N HIS A 405 6.28 15.66 3.64
CA HIS A 405 5.09 14.81 3.71
C HIS A 405 4.08 15.37 4.70
N LYS A 406 4.54 15.71 5.92
CA LYS A 406 3.72 16.40 6.93
C LYS A 406 3.06 17.65 6.38
N THR A 407 3.84 18.54 5.76
CA THR A 407 3.33 19.84 5.31
C THR A 407 2.39 19.70 4.11
N ARG A 408 2.63 18.76 3.20
CA ARG A 408 1.82 18.64 1.98
C ARG A 408 0.54 17.84 2.17
N VAL A 409 0.45 16.92 3.13
CA VAL A 409 -0.75 16.09 3.30
C VAL A 409 -1.92 16.87 3.94
N MET A 410 -1.62 17.80 4.86
CA MET A 410 -2.66 18.53 5.59
C MET A 410 -3.63 19.31 4.68
N PRO A 411 -3.16 20.04 3.64
CA PRO A 411 -4.07 20.69 2.69
C PRO A 411 -4.98 19.74 1.91
N TYR A 412 -4.62 18.46 1.74
CA TYR A 412 -5.49 17.47 1.11
C TYR A 412 -6.58 16.99 2.08
N LEU A 413 -6.21 16.79 3.34
CA LEU A 413 -7.15 16.30 4.37
C LEU A 413 -8.11 17.40 4.85
N ALA A 414 -7.72 18.67 4.75
CA ALA A 414 -8.53 19.82 5.12
C ALA A 414 -9.54 20.27 4.03
N GLN A 415 -9.65 19.52 2.92
CA GLN A 415 -10.64 19.82 1.88
C GLN A 415 -12.05 19.57 2.40
N GLN A 416 -13.02 20.36 1.95
CA GLN A 416 -14.41 20.17 2.32
C GLN A 416 -14.99 18.92 1.63
N ALA A 417 -15.72 18.11 2.40
CA ALA A 417 -16.45 16.94 1.93
C ALA A 417 -17.77 16.85 2.70
N PRO A 418 -18.75 17.74 2.41
CA PRO A 418 -19.98 17.89 3.20
C PRO A 418 -20.85 16.64 3.25
N GLU A 419 -20.68 15.72 2.30
CA GLU A 419 -21.39 14.44 2.27
C GLU A 419 -21.00 13.47 3.39
N ARG A 420 -19.85 13.69 4.06
CA ARG A 420 -19.29 12.76 5.05
C ARG A 420 -18.85 13.46 6.34
N THR A 421 -18.70 12.67 7.39
CA THR A 421 -17.96 13.07 8.60
C THR A 421 -16.46 12.92 8.39
N MET A 422 -15.67 13.63 9.20
CA MET A 422 -14.22 13.54 9.15
C MET A 422 -13.74 12.12 9.45
N MET A 423 -13.03 11.55 8.49
CA MET A 423 -12.42 10.22 8.59
C MET A 423 -11.17 10.20 7.72
N THR A 424 -10.12 9.54 8.22
CA THR A 424 -8.93 9.27 7.41
C THR A 424 -8.69 7.79 7.26
N ALA A 425 -7.99 7.40 6.19
CA ALA A 425 -7.72 6.00 5.92
C ALA A 425 -6.78 5.39 6.96
N GLY A 426 -5.89 6.19 7.56
CA GLY A 426 -4.92 5.69 8.53
C GLY A 426 -5.34 5.75 9.99
N LYS A 427 -6.49 6.35 10.31
CA LYS A 427 -7.02 6.38 11.67
C LYS A 427 -8.53 6.59 11.66
N SER A 428 -9.22 5.66 12.31
CA SER A 428 -10.65 5.73 12.59
C SER A 428 -10.84 6.54 13.87
N PHE A 429 -11.58 7.64 13.78
CA PHE A 429 -11.90 8.44 14.96
C PHE A 429 -13.23 7.96 15.53
N MET A 430 -13.19 7.42 16.74
CA MET A 430 -14.38 6.95 17.47
C MET A 430 -15.02 8.06 18.30
N GLU A 431 -14.24 9.07 18.70
CA GLU A 431 -14.68 10.16 19.57
C GLU A 431 -15.20 11.35 18.77
N SER A 432 -16.28 11.96 19.26
CA SER A 432 -16.77 13.25 18.78
C SER A 432 -15.72 14.32 18.99
N GLY A 433 -15.26 14.94 17.92
CA GLY A 433 -14.28 16.03 17.94
C GLY A 433 -14.44 16.90 16.70
N SER A 434 -13.86 18.09 16.72
CA SER A 434 -13.80 18.91 15.52
C SER A 434 -12.80 18.32 14.52
N ASP A 435 -13.02 18.55 13.23
CA ASP A 435 -12.10 18.13 12.16
C ASP A 435 -10.66 18.59 12.44
N THR A 436 -10.50 19.79 12.98
CA THR A 436 -9.21 20.35 13.40
C THR A 436 -8.53 19.49 14.47
N ALA A 437 -9.28 18.99 15.46
CA ALA A 437 -8.72 18.13 16.50
C ALA A 437 -8.28 16.77 15.93
N HIS A 438 -9.07 16.18 15.03
CA HIS A 438 -8.71 14.93 14.36
C HIS A 438 -7.49 15.08 13.45
N LEU A 439 -7.40 16.18 12.69
CA LEU A 439 -6.21 16.52 11.90
C LEU A 439 -4.96 16.71 12.77
N LYS A 440 -5.12 17.34 13.95
CA LYS A 440 -4.02 17.56 14.88
C LYS A 440 -3.39 16.24 15.35
N ILE A 441 -4.21 15.22 15.64
CA ILE A 441 -3.73 13.88 16.01
C ILE A 441 -2.83 13.29 14.91
N LEU A 442 -3.26 13.38 13.64
CA LEU A 442 -2.48 12.88 12.52
C LEU A 442 -1.19 13.68 12.34
N GLU A 443 -1.26 15.00 12.49
CA GLU A 443 -0.08 15.85 12.43
C GLU A 443 0.93 15.46 13.52
N ASP A 444 0.47 15.19 14.74
CA ASP A 444 1.34 14.81 15.85
C ASP A 444 2.02 13.46 15.63
N ILE A 445 1.35 12.50 14.99
CA ILE A 445 1.99 11.23 14.61
C ILE A 445 3.13 11.49 13.59
N LEU A 446 2.89 12.32 12.58
CA LEU A 446 3.89 12.66 11.57
C LEU A 446 5.06 13.46 12.17
N ILE A 447 4.78 14.40 13.08
CA ILE A 447 5.78 15.15 13.84
C ILE A 447 6.60 14.21 14.71
N GLY A 448 5.95 13.28 15.42
CA GLY A 448 6.60 12.29 16.26
C GLY A 448 7.62 11.47 15.46
N ARG A 449 7.23 10.99 14.27
CA ARG A 449 8.17 10.24 13.41
C ARG A 449 9.30 11.11 12.88
N LEU A 450 9.03 12.36 12.50
CA LEU A 450 10.07 13.31 12.11
C LEU A 450 11.07 13.57 13.25
N LYS A 451 10.59 13.78 14.48
CA LYS A 451 11.43 13.95 15.68
C LYS A 451 12.34 12.75 15.91
N LYS A 452 11.83 11.51 15.80
CA LYS A 452 12.65 10.29 15.89
C LYS A 452 13.75 10.25 14.81
N THR A 453 13.45 10.73 13.61
CA THR A 453 14.42 10.82 12.49
C THR A 453 15.52 11.83 12.79
N ILE A 454 15.15 12.99 13.34
CA ILE A 454 16.09 14.03 13.77
C ILE A 454 16.98 13.51 14.91
N ALA A 455 16.38 12.84 15.89
CA ALA A 455 17.14 12.23 17.00
C ALA A 455 18.15 11.19 16.50
N LEU A 456 17.80 10.36 15.52
CA LEU A 456 18.75 9.44 14.88
C LEU A 456 19.91 10.20 14.21
N SER A 457 19.61 11.26 13.46
CA SER A 457 20.64 12.13 12.86
C SER A 457 21.57 12.74 13.92
N SER A 458 21.03 13.24 15.03
CA SER A 458 21.83 13.83 16.09
C SER A 458 22.73 12.80 16.79
N ARG A 459 22.25 11.56 16.99
CA ARG A 459 23.06 10.45 17.51
C ARG A 459 24.20 10.10 16.55
N LEU A 460 23.91 9.99 15.26
CA LEU A 460 24.92 9.73 14.24
C LEU A 460 25.98 10.83 14.13
N LEU A 461 25.69 12.07 14.55
CA LEU A 461 26.66 13.16 14.58
C LEU A 461 27.39 13.30 15.93
N GLY A 462 27.13 12.42 16.91
CA GLY A 462 27.71 12.51 18.25
C GLY A 462 27.23 13.72 19.07
N ILE A 463 26.11 14.35 18.68
CA ILE A 463 25.59 15.57 19.33
C ILE A 463 24.92 15.24 20.67
N TYR A 464 24.33 14.06 20.80
CA TYR A 464 23.90 13.52 22.08
C TYR A 464 24.93 12.47 22.51
N GLY A 465 25.76 12.81 23.50
CA GLY A 465 26.60 11.81 24.17
C GLY A 465 25.73 10.73 24.81
N ASP A 466 26.24 9.50 24.82
CA ASP A 466 25.58 8.34 25.41
C ASP A 466 25.04 8.67 26.81
N LYS A 467 23.72 8.83 26.90
CA LYS A 467 23.05 8.62 28.17
C LYS A 467 22.74 7.13 28.21
N ASN A 468 23.68 6.39 28.82
CA ASN A 468 23.46 5.03 29.30
C ASN A 468 22.10 4.88 29.99
#